data_AF-A0A6N4TMU4-F1
#
_entry.id   AF-A0A6N4TMU4-F1
#
_cell.length_a   1.000
_cell.length_b   1.000
_cell.length_c   1.000
_cell.angle_alpha   90.00
_cell.angle_beta   90.00
_cell.angle_gamma   90.00
#
_symmetry.space_group_name_H-M   'P 1'
#
loop_
_entity.id
_entity.type
_entity.pdbx_description
1 polymer ?
#
loop_
_entity_poly.entity_id
_entity_poly.type
_entity_poly.pdbx_seq_one_letter_code
_entity_poly.pdbx_strand_id
1 'polypeptide(L)'
;MKILKNKTIEMTEEQYDRNIAKIEQYLQKNKIARRTLSRCINFGNNTISDMLTRRRMGCIEIWEQLEEVMGCKFEYTSVRDSEKGEKNKIMLPDYIEKQLSFTKNTFISKKVVKKYGKKAIINELKKHGFNVILYKTEFDNYILEIKE
;
A
#
# COMPACT_ATOMS: atom_id res chain seq x y z
N MET A 1 26.02 15.80 -0.82
CA MET A 1 25.01 15.21 0.09
C MET A 1 24.69 13.81 -0.43
N LYS A 2 24.86 12.77 0.41
CA LYS A 2 24.63 11.38 -0.02
C LYS A 2 23.16 11.01 0.19
N ILE A 3 22.54 10.48 -0.86
CA ILE A 3 21.13 10.10 -0.88
C ILE A 3 21.04 8.58 -0.67
N LEU A 4 20.25 8.17 0.31
CA LEU A 4 19.85 6.79 0.55
C LEU A 4 18.52 6.54 -0.17
N LYS A 5 18.45 5.48 -0.97
CA LYS A 5 17.26 5.17 -1.76
C LYS A 5 17.00 3.67 -1.74
N ASN A 6 15.72 3.32 -1.65
CA ASN A 6 15.22 2.00 -1.97
C ASN A 6 14.04 2.12 -2.94
N LYS A 7 13.35 1.00 -3.20
CA LYS A 7 12.22 0.96 -4.14
C LYS A 7 11.00 1.78 -3.71
N THR A 8 10.92 2.23 -2.45
CA THR A 8 9.72 2.84 -1.87
C THR A 8 9.94 4.25 -1.35
N ILE A 9 11.16 4.57 -0.88
CA ILE A 9 11.49 5.87 -0.28
C ILE A 9 12.92 6.28 -0.65
N GLU A 10 13.14 7.57 -0.53
CA GLU A 10 14.41 8.27 -0.71
C GLU A 10 14.57 9.26 0.43
N MET A 11 15.76 9.31 1.03
CA MET A 11 16.09 10.30 2.04
C MET A 11 17.60 10.57 2.06
N THR A 12 18.01 11.72 2.55
CA THR A 12 19.42 12.03 2.76
C THR A 12 19.97 11.27 3.96
N GLU A 13 21.29 11.04 4.03
CA GLU A 13 21.89 10.43 5.24
C GLU A 13 21.56 11.23 6.51
N GLU A 14 21.51 12.56 6.42
CA GLU A 14 21.16 13.43 7.54
C GLU A 14 19.68 13.28 7.97
N GLN A 15 18.76 13.14 7.00
CA GLN A 15 17.35 12.84 7.29
C GLN A 15 17.21 11.49 7.98
N TYR A 16 17.95 10.49 7.50
CA TYR A 16 17.98 9.17 8.11
C TYR A 16 18.47 9.24 9.55
N ASP A 17 19.56 9.98 9.84
CA ASP A 17 20.08 10.13 11.19
C ASP A 17 19.12 10.83 12.14
N ARG A 18 18.46 11.90 11.67
CA ARG A 18 17.41 12.56 12.45
C ARG A 18 16.25 11.61 12.75
N ASN A 19 15.85 10.78 11.79
CA ASN A 19 14.79 9.80 11.97
C ASN A 19 15.18 8.70 12.97
N ILE A 20 16.39 8.13 12.87
CA ILE A 20 16.87 7.15 13.84
C ILE A 20 16.97 7.77 15.24
N ALA A 21 17.47 9.00 15.35
CA ALA A 21 17.53 9.70 16.63
C ALA A 21 16.13 9.88 17.26
N LYS A 22 15.10 10.21 16.47
CA LYS A 22 13.70 10.27 16.95
C LYS A 22 13.24 8.92 17.50
N ILE A 23 13.58 7.81 16.84
CA ILE A 23 13.23 6.46 17.32
C ILE A 23 13.93 6.15 18.65
N GLU A 24 15.24 6.41 18.75
CA GLU A 24 16.01 6.18 19.97
C GLU A 24 15.50 7.06 21.14
N GLN A 25 15.18 8.33 20.88
CA GLN A 25 14.57 9.22 21.87
C GLN A 25 13.21 8.69 22.37
N TYR A 26 12.37 8.18 21.46
CA TYR A 26 11.10 7.58 21.84
C TYR A 26 11.29 6.33 22.71
N LEU A 27 12.24 5.44 22.35
CA LEU A 27 12.56 4.26 23.14
C LEU A 27 13.03 4.63 24.55
N GLN A 28 13.91 5.62 24.66
CA GLN A 28 14.42 6.12 25.94
C GLN A 28 13.30 6.77 26.77
N LYS A 29 12.52 7.68 26.17
CA LYS A 29 11.43 8.42 26.85
C LYS A 29 10.38 7.47 27.41
N ASN A 30 10.01 6.44 26.65
CA ASN A 30 8.97 5.49 27.06
C ASN A 30 9.53 4.28 27.82
N LYS A 31 10.86 4.19 28.01
CA LYS A 31 11.54 3.03 28.61
C LYS A 31 11.17 1.69 27.92
N ILE A 32 11.03 1.74 26.60
CA ILE A 32 10.62 0.59 25.77
C ILE A 32 11.88 -0.03 25.14
N ALA A 33 11.98 -1.36 25.19
CA ALA A 33 13.05 -2.08 24.48
C ALA A 33 12.79 -2.13 22.97
N ARG A 34 13.84 -2.13 22.14
CA ARG A 34 13.75 -2.29 20.67
C ARG A 34 12.89 -3.50 20.25
N ARG A 35 13.02 -4.62 20.98
CA ARG A 35 12.20 -5.83 20.75
C ARG A 35 10.70 -5.56 20.94
N THR A 36 10.33 -4.74 21.91
CA THR A 36 8.95 -4.35 22.16
C THR A 36 8.42 -3.45 21.04
N LEU A 37 9.25 -2.52 20.53
CA LEU A 37 8.89 -1.74 19.35
C LEU A 37 8.59 -2.65 18.15
N SER A 38 9.39 -3.70 17.92
CA SER A 38 9.11 -4.70 16.86
C SER A 38 7.83 -5.53 17.06
N ARG A 39 7.22 -5.51 18.25
CA ARG A 39 5.91 -6.13 18.46
C ARG A 39 4.77 -5.15 18.21
N CYS A 40 5.02 -3.86 18.35
CA CYS A 40 4.05 -2.80 18.08
C CYS A 40 3.90 -2.54 16.58
N ILE A 41 5.01 -2.60 15.85
CA ILE A 41 5.03 -2.57 14.38
C ILE A 41 5.08 -4.01 13.89
N ASN A 42 4.20 -4.41 12.98
CA ASN A 42 3.99 -5.81 12.58
C ASN A 42 5.12 -6.34 11.67
N PHE A 43 6.37 -6.18 12.12
CA PHE A 43 7.60 -6.51 11.39
C PHE A 43 8.57 -7.27 12.29
N GLY A 44 9.37 -8.15 11.69
CA GLY A 44 10.33 -8.97 12.43
C GLY A 44 11.39 -8.12 13.15
N ASN A 45 11.81 -8.58 14.34
CA ASN A 45 12.85 -7.92 15.14
C ASN A 45 14.16 -7.68 14.37
N ASN A 46 14.52 -8.58 13.46
CA ASN A 46 15.70 -8.43 12.60
C ASN A 46 15.58 -7.25 11.65
N THR A 47 14.39 -7.00 11.10
CA THR A 47 14.14 -5.88 10.18
C THR A 47 14.34 -4.54 10.89
N ILE A 48 13.85 -4.41 12.12
CA ILE A 48 13.99 -3.20 12.93
C ILE A 48 15.43 -3.04 13.40
N SER A 49 16.09 -4.12 13.81
CA SER A 49 17.51 -4.09 14.17
C SER A 49 18.39 -3.66 13.01
N ASP A 50 18.17 -4.21 11.81
CA ASP A 50 18.89 -3.84 10.60
C ASP A 50 18.66 -2.36 10.22
N MET A 51 17.46 -1.85 10.50
CA MET A 51 17.15 -0.43 10.32
C MET A 51 17.91 0.43 11.32
N LEU A 52 17.80 0.16 12.62
CA LEU A 52 18.49 0.95 13.65
C LEU A 52 20.02 0.88 13.54
N THR A 53 20.57 -0.17 12.90
CA THR A 53 22.01 -0.35 12.69
C THR A 53 22.49 0.08 11.30
N ARG A 54 21.67 0.83 10.53
CA ARG A 54 22.01 1.33 9.18
C ARG A 54 22.33 0.25 8.14
N ARG A 55 22.06 -1.03 8.43
CA ARG A 55 22.23 -2.13 7.45
C ARG A 55 21.18 -2.08 6.36
N ARG A 56 19.97 -1.58 6.67
CA ARG A 56 18.86 -1.40 5.72
C ARG A 56 18.05 -0.15 6.04
N MET A 57 17.51 0.50 5.02
CA MET A 57 16.75 1.74 5.22
C MET A 57 15.29 1.52 5.69
N GLY A 58 14.74 0.31 5.54
CA GLY A 58 13.31 0.05 5.76
C GLY A 58 12.42 0.56 4.62
N CYS A 59 11.32 -0.13 4.34
CA CYS A 59 10.34 0.30 3.33
C CYS A 59 9.33 1.30 3.92
N ILE A 60 8.56 1.96 3.05
CA ILE A 60 7.58 2.98 3.46
C ILE A 60 6.60 2.48 4.54
N GLU A 61 6.17 1.22 4.47
CA GLU A 61 5.22 0.64 5.43
C GLU A 61 5.79 0.59 6.86
N ILE A 62 7.11 0.41 7.01
CA ILE A 62 7.76 0.41 8.32
C ILE A 62 7.73 1.83 8.89
N TRP A 63 8.05 2.82 8.07
CA TRP A 63 8.04 4.22 8.49
C TRP A 63 6.63 4.69 8.86
N GLU A 64 5.62 4.36 8.04
CA GLU A 64 4.21 4.68 8.33
C GLU A 64 3.72 4.06 9.65
N GLN A 65 4.05 2.79 9.92
CA GLN A 65 3.69 2.17 11.21
C GLN A 65 4.43 2.79 12.39
N LEU A 66 5.68 3.21 12.20
CA LEU A 66 6.42 3.94 13.23
C LEU A 66 5.79 5.31 13.49
N GLU A 67 5.31 6.02 12.47
CA GLU A 67 4.59 7.28 12.65
C GLU A 67 3.30 7.08 13.46
N GLU A 68 2.56 6.01 13.19
CA GLU A 68 1.33 5.65 13.90
C GLU A 68 1.61 5.30 15.37
N VAL A 69 2.59 4.44 15.65
CA VAL A 69 2.94 4.01 17.01
C VAL A 69 3.56 5.15 17.84
N MET A 70 4.37 5.99 17.19
CA MET A 70 5.11 7.05 17.89
C MET A 70 4.37 8.39 17.91
N GLY A 71 3.34 8.56 17.08
CA GLY A 71 2.58 9.80 16.97
C GLY A 71 3.41 10.97 16.43
N CYS A 72 4.45 10.70 15.63
CA CYS A 72 5.32 11.74 15.08
C CYS A 72 5.65 11.47 13.61
N LYS A 73 6.00 12.54 12.86
CA LYS A 73 6.36 12.45 11.45
C LYS A 73 7.86 12.24 11.24
N PHE A 74 8.20 11.38 10.28
CA PHE A 74 9.57 11.16 9.81
C PHE A 74 9.86 11.91 8.51
N GLU A 75 11.14 12.16 8.27
CA GLU A 75 11.61 12.90 7.10
C GLU A 75 12.06 11.90 6.02
N TYR A 76 11.21 11.69 5.02
CA TYR A 76 11.55 10.92 3.84
C TYR A 76 10.69 11.35 2.66
N THR A 77 11.22 11.18 1.46
CA THR A 77 10.47 11.32 0.22
C THR A 77 9.96 9.94 -0.19
N SER A 78 8.66 9.81 -0.34
CA SER A 78 8.05 8.63 -0.93
C SER A 78 8.44 8.55 -2.41
N VAL A 79 9.23 7.54 -2.79
CA VAL A 79 9.50 7.21 -4.21
C VAL A 79 8.27 6.53 -4.82
N ARG A 80 7.38 6.00 -3.97
CA ARG A 80 6.01 5.65 -4.36
C ARG A 80 5.27 6.83 -5.01
N ASP A 81 5.61 8.08 -4.67
CA ASP A 81 4.93 9.25 -5.21
C ASP A 81 5.47 9.74 -6.56
N SER A 82 6.70 9.39 -6.94
CA SER A 82 7.14 9.52 -8.34
C SER A 82 6.42 8.54 -9.28
N GLU A 83 5.68 7.57 -8.74
CA GLU A 83 4.74 6.71 -9.46
C GLU A 83 3.27 6.93 -9.03
N LYS A 84 2.95 7.88 -8.14
CA LYS A 84 1.55 8.32 -7.92
C LYS A 84 1.04 9.25 -9.05
N GLY A 85 1.81 9.38 -10.14
CA GLY A 85 1.34 9.83 -11.45
C GLY A 85 0.65 8.73 -12.27
N GLU A 86 0.86 7.46 -11.94
CA GLU A 86 0.05 6.37 -12.48
C GLU A 86 -0.76 5.75 -11.36
N LYS A 87 -2.04 6.13 -11.31
CA LYS A 87 -3.12 5.27 -10.84
C LYS A 87 -2.68 3.82 -11.09
N ASN A 88 -2.78 2.93 -10.09
CA ASN A 88 -2.87 1.50 -10.36
C ASN A 88 -3.92 1.35 -11.47
N LYS A 89 -3.49 1.29 -12.74
CA LYS A 89 -4.40 1.26 -13.87
C LYS A 89 -5.05 -0.08 -13.69
N ILE A 90 -6.31 -0.06 -13.26
CA ILE A 90 -7.07 -1.27 -13.03
C ILE A 90 -7.24 -1.84 -14.43
N MET A 91 -6.31 -2.71 -14.81
CA MET A 91 -6.30 -3.35 -16.09
C MET A 91 -7.30 -4.51 -15.97
N LEU A 92 -8.57 -4.15 -16.12
CA LEU A 92 -9.61 -5.13 -16.33
C LEU A 92 -9.32 -5.81 -17.67
N PRO A 93 -9.53 -7.12 -17.78
CA PRO A 93 -9.44 -7.79 -19.05
C PRO A 93 -10.35 -7.12 -20.09
N ASP A 94 -9.85 -6.91 -21.31
CA ASP A 94 -10.55 -6.21 -22.40
C ASP A 94 -11.94 -6.81 -22.72
N TYR A 95 -12.15 -8.10 -22.42
CA TYR A 95 -13.44 -8.74 -22.61
C TYR A 95 -14.54 -8.16 -21.70
N ILE A 96 -14.20 -7.55 -20.56
CA ILE A 96 -15.21 -7.07 -19.59
C ILE A 96 -16.04 -5.95 -20.20
N GLU A 97 -15.39 -4.92 -20.73
CA GLU A 97 -16.06 -3.78 -21.36
C GLU A 97 -16.84 -4.23 -22.61
N LYS A 98 -16.22 -5.09 -23.43
CA LYS A 98 -16.87 -5.65 -24.62
C LYS A 98 -18.13 -6.44 -24.26
N GLN A 99 -18.08 -7.31 -23.26
CA GLN A 99 -19.26 -8.10 -22.89
C GLN A 99 -20.33 -7.22 -22.24
N LEU A 100 -19.96 -6.29 -21.36
CA LEU A 100 -20.92 -5.37 -20.74
C LEU A 100 -21.71 -4.56 -21.79
N SER A 101 -21.11 -4.17 -22.91
CA SER A 101 -21.83 -3.46 -23.97
C SER A 101 -22.78 -4.34 -24.79
N PHE A 102 -22.52 -5.64 -24.93
CA PHE A 102 -23.38 -6.56 -25.68
C PHE A 102 -24.46 -7.22 -24.84
N THR A 103 -24.11 -7.72 -23.65
CA THR A 103 -24.97 -8.60 -22.84
C THR A 103 -25.47 -7.94 -21.55
N LYS A 104 -25.06 -6.70 -21.27
CA LYS A 104 -25.32 -5.97 -20.01
C LYS A 104 -24.80 -6.67 -18.73
N ASN A 105 -24.17 -7.84 -18.84
CA ASN A 105 -23.56 -8.54 -17.72
C ASN A 105 -22.30 -9.30 -18.16
N THR A 106 -21.39 -9.58 -17.24
CA THR A 106 -20.19 -10.37 -17.53
C THR A 106 -19.64 -11.05 -16.29
N PHE A 107 -18.88 -12.11 -16.53
CA PHE A 107 -18.21 -12.85 -15.47
C PHE A 107 -16.87 -12.21 -15.11
N ILE A 108 -16.54 -12.17 -13.82
CA ILE A 108 -15.22 -11.75 -13.34
C ILE A 108 -14.68 -12.72 -12.29
N SER A 109 -13.42 -13.12 -12.46
CA SER A 109 -12.79 -14.09 -11.58
C SER A 109 -12.60 -13.53 -10.16
N LYS A 110 -12.72 -14.41 -9.17
CA LYS A 110 -12.42 -14.11 -7.75
C LYS A 110 -10.99 -13.58 -7.55
N LYS A 111 -10.03 -14.01 -8.37
CA LYS A 111 -8.63 -13.52 -8.33
C LYS A 111 -8.55 -12.02 -8.64
N VAL A 112 -9.26 -11.57 -9.68
CA VAL A 112 -9.30 -10.15 -10.08
C VAL A 112 -10.00 -9.31 -9.01
N VAL A 113 -11.12 -9.80 -8.47
CA VAL A 113 -11.83 -9.11 -7.38
C VAL A 113 -10.99 -9.01 -6.11
N LYS A 114 -10.24 -10.06 -5.74
CA LYS A 114 -9.31 -10.02 -4.61
C LYS A 114 -8.14 -9.06 -4.85
N LYS A 115 -7.64 -8.97 -6.08
CA LYS A 115 -6.49 -8.14 -6.43
C LYS A 115 -6.80 -6.64 -6.37
N TYR A 116 -7.94 -6.22 -6.92
CA TYR A 116 -8.28 -4.79 -7.05
C TYR A 116 -9.31 -4.32 -6.02
N GLY A 117 -10.13 -5.22 -5.49
CA GLY A 117 -11.24 -4.89 -4.62
C GLY A 117 -12.50 -4.46 -5.38
N LYS A 118 -13.67 -4.81 -4.84
CA LYS A 118 -14.98 -4.58 -5.48
C LYS A 118 -15.22 -3.10 -5.86
N LYS A 119 -14.98 -2.19 -4.92
CA LYS A 119 -15.20 -0.74 -5.11
C LYS A 119 -14.31 -0.17 -6.23
N ALA A 120 -13.06 -0.63 -6.32
CA ALA A 120 -12.12 -0.13 -7.31
C ALA A 120 -12.54 -0.54 -8.73
N ILE A 121 -12.99 -1.79 -8.90
CA ILE A 121 -13.50 -2.32 -10.17
C ILE A 121 -14.74 -1.54 -10.64
N ILE A 122 -15.70 -1.31 -9.73
CA ILE A 122 -16.92 -0.53 -10.04
C ILE A 122 -16.55 0.91 -10.44
N ASN A 123 -15.65 1.55 -9.69
CA ASN A 123 -15.22 2.91 -10.00
C ASN A 123 -14.47 3.01 -11.33
N GLU A 124 -13.70 1.99 -11.71
CA GLU A 124 -13.03 1.97 -13.01
C GLU A 124 -14.04 1.86 -14.15
N LEU A 125 -14.97 0.91 -14.06
CA LEU A 125 -16.01 0.71 -15.08
C LEU A 125 -16.91 1.94 -15.24
N LYS A 126 -17.15 2.66 -14.13
CA LYS A 126 -17.88 3.94 -14.17
C LYS A 126 -17.17 5.02 -14.99
N LYS A 127 -15.82 5.05 -15.01
CA LYS A 127 -15.06 5.98 -15.88
C LYS A 127 -15.22 5.65 -17.36
N HIS A 128 -15.49 4.38 -17.67
CA HIS A 128 -15.77 3.87 -19.02
C HIS A 128 -17.26 3.92 -19.38
N GLY A 129 -18.08 4.60 -18.58
CA GLY A 129 -19.51 4.80 -18.84
C GLY A 129 -20.42 3.65 -18.38
N PHE A 130 -19.88 2.62 -17.71
CA PHE A 130 -20.67 1.50 -17.21
C PHE A 130 -21.03 1.69 -15.73
N ASN A 131 -22.32 1.84 -15.44
CA ASN A 131 -22.84 1.83 -14.07
C ASN A 131 -23.13 0.37 -13.66
N VAL A 132 -22.26 -0.26 -12.88
CA VAL A 132 -22.35 -1.70 -12.61
C VAL A 132 -22.50 -2.05 -11.14
N ILE A 133 -23.19 -3.15 -10.87
CA ILE A 133 -23.19 -3.85 -9.59
C ILE A 133 -22.35 -5.11 -9.69
N LEU A 134 -21.72 -5.50 -8.57
CA LEU A 134 -20.91 -6.71 -8.48
C LEU A 134 -21.43 -7.60 -7.36
N TYR A 135 -21.95 -8.77 -7.71
CA TYR A 135 -22.43 -9.76 -6.75
C TYR A 135 -21.72 -11.10 -6.92
N LYS A 136 -21.73 -11.88 -5.84
CA LYS A 136 -21.07 -13.18 -5.76
C LYS A 136 -22.11 -14.26 -6.07
N THR A 137 -21.74 -15.18 -6.94
CA THR A 137 -22.50 -16.39 -7.25
C THR A 137 -22.21 -17.50 -6.25
N GLU A 138 -23.05 -18.54 -6.26
CA GLU A 138 -22.91 -19.74 -5.42
C GLU A 138 -21.58 -20.47 -5.66
N PHE A 139 -21.04 -20.42 -6.88
CA PHE A 139 -19.78 -21.07 -7.27
C PHE A 139 -18.53 -20.21 -7.05
N ASP A 140 -18.56 -19.34 -6.04
CA ASP A 140 -17.40 -18.55 -5.61
C ASP A 140 -16.87 -17.55 -6.66
N ASN A 141 -17.74 -17.25 -7.61
CA ASN A 141 -17.50 -16.57 -8.87
C ASN A 141 -18.25 -15.22 -8.84
N TYR A 142 -17.76 -14.14 -9.46
CA TYR A 142 -18.42 -12.83 -9.42
C TYR A 142 -19.05 -12.46 -10.76
N ILE A 143 -20.22 -11.83 -10.73
CA ILE A 143 -20.88 -11.25 -11.90
C ILE A 143 -20.87 -9.74 -11.76
N LEU A 144 -20.52 -9.07 -12.86
CA LEU A 144 -20.73 -7.64 -13.09
C LEU A 144 -22.01 -7.48 -13.92
N GLU A 145 -22.91 -6.61 -13.51
CA GLU A 145 -24.17 -6.36 -14.22
C GLU A 145 -24.44 -4.86 -14.27
N ILE A 146 -24.85 -4.35 -15.44
CA ILE A 146 -25.21 -2.94 -15.62
C ILE A 146 -26.51 -2.68 -14.86
N LYS A 147 -26.47 -1.68 -13.98
CA LYS A 147 -27.63 -1.16 -13.28
C LYS A 147 -28.36 -0.18 -14.19
N GLU A 148 -29.59 -0.52 -14.57
CA GLU A 148 -30.53 0.40 -15.23
C GLU A 148 -30.84 1.62 -14.35
#